data_AF-A0A847L8P6-F1
#
_entry.id   AF-A0A847L8P6-F1
#
_cell.length_a   1.000
_cell.length_b   1.000
_cell.length_c   1.000
_cell.angle_alpha   90.00
_cell.angle_beta   90.00
_cell.angle_gamma   90.00
#
_symmetry.space_group_name_H-M   'P 1'
#
loop_
_entity.id
_entity.type
_entity.pdbx_description
1 polymer ?
#
loop_
_entity_poly.entity_id
_entity_poly.type
_entity_poly.pdbx_seq_one_letter_code
_entity_poly.pdbx_strand_id
1 'polypeptide(L)'
;ALHLNLEEHLSKAQYRQLLRVAAIEGCNYFTFNIPNTVCNDCGTIDKRYLKQCPKCGSINIDYLTRIIGYMKRISNFSAARQEEASRRYYGNLQEEKSLVVC
;
A
#
# COMPACT_ATOMS: atom_id res chain seq x y z
N ALA A 1 -12.06 -10.36 7.17
CA ALA A 1 -10.98 -10.20 6.18
C ALA A 1 -10.14 -9.01 6.57
N LEU A 2 -8.85 -9.17 6.81
CA LEU A 2 -7.95 -8.04 7.12
C LEU A 2 -7.27 -7.53 5.84
N HIS A 3 -7.35 -6.24 5.58
CA HIS A 3 -6.60 -5.56 4.52
C HIS A 3 -5.56 -4.64 5.16
N LEU A 4 -4.35 -5.14 5.38
CA LEU A 4 -3.29 -4.39 6.05
C LEU A 4 -2.65 -3.43 5.05
N ASN A 5 -2.95 -2.13 5.19
CA ASN A 5 -2.37 -1.09 4.34
C ASN A 5 -0.91 -0.84 4.75
N LEU A 6 0.00 -0.90 3.79
CA LEU A 6 1.43 -0.64 3.99
C LEU A 6 1.88 0.42 2.98
N GLU A 7 2.74 1.35 3.41
CA GLU A 7 3.26 2.40 2.53
C GLU A 7 4.24 1.84 1.50
N GLU A 8 5.01 0.83 1.89
CA GLU A 8 5.99 0.17 1.04
C GLU A 8 5.98 -1.35 1.21
N HIS A 9 6.66 -2.03 0.29
CA HIS A 9 6.86 -3.46 0.43
C HIS A 9 7.91 -3.76 1.48
N LEU A 10 7.60 -4.71 2.35
CA LEU A 10 8.52 -5.18 3.37
C LEU A 10 9.60 -6.10 2.78
N SER A 11 10.68 -6.30 3.53
CA SER A 11 11.63 -7.38 3.26
C SER A 11 10.97 -8.75 3.43
N LYS A 12 11.59 -9.78 2.84
CA LYS A 12 11.14 -11.17 2.99
C LYS A 12 11.06 -11.61 4.47
N ALA A 13 12.01 -11.18 5.30
CA ALA A 13 12.04 -11.52 6.71
C ALA A 13 10.86 -10.88 7.48
N GLN A 14 10.59 -9.60 7.23
CA GLN A 14 9.47 -8.87 7.81
C GLN A 14 8.11 -9.48 7.40
N TYR A 15 7.91 -9.78 6.10
CA TYR A 15 6.70 -10.49 5.67
C TYR A 15 6.54 -11.83 6.37
N ARG A 16 7.61 -12.62 6.47
CA ARG A 16 7.58 -13.92 7.17
C ARG A 16 7.13 -13.76 8.63
N GLN A 17 7.59 -12.72 9.31
CA GLN A 17 7.17 -12.44 10.68
C GLN A 17 5.68 -12.12 10.77
N LEU A 18 5.15 -11.28 9.88
CA LEU A 18 3.71 -10.96 9.86
C LEU A 18 2.85 -12.19 9.54
N LEU A 19 3.28 -13.04 8.60
CA LEU A 19 2.60 -14.31 8.30
C LEU A 19 2.59 -15.23 9.53
N ARG A 20 3.70 -15.31 10.28
CA ARG A 20 3.80 -16.10 11.51
C ARG A 20 2.84 -15.59 12.58
N VAL A 21 2.79 -14.28 12.80
CA VAL A 21 1.86 -13.67 13.76
C VAL A 21 0.41 -13.95 13.36
N ALA A 22 0.05 -13.74 12.09
CA ALA A 22 -1.29 -14.02 11.60
C ALA A 22 -1.72 -15.48 11.83
N ALA A 23 -0.80 -16.45 11.66
CA ALA A 23 -1.07 -17.86 11.91
C ALA A 23 -1.29 -18.17 13.41
N ILE A 24 -0.53 -17.52 14.30
CA ILE A 24 -0.67 -17.69 15.77
C ILE A 24 -2.00 -17.09 16.26
N GLU A 25 -2.35 -15.91 15.76
CA GLU A 25 -3.55 -15.17 16.16
C GLU A 25 -4.84 -15.69 15.46
N GLY A 26 -4.74 -16.71 14.60
CA GLY A 26 -5.89 -17.26 13.88
C GLY A 26 -6.48 -16.33 12.79
N CYS A 27 -5.70 -15.37 12.29
CA CYS A 27 -6.11 -14.49 11.19
C CYS A 27 -5.97 -15.23 9.85
N ASN A 28 -6.98 -16.03 9.51
CA ASN A 28 -6.91 -16.96 8.38
C ASN A 28 -7.22 -16.32 7.01
N TYR A 29 -7.74 -15.09 6.98
CA TYR A 29 -8.08 -14.40 5.74
C TYR A 29 -7.65 -12.92 5.77
N PHE A 30 -6.48 -12.66 5.18
CA PHE A 30 -5.89 -11.33 5.12
C PHE A 30 -5.06 -11.12 3.86
N THR A 31 -4.73 -9.85 3.60
CA THR A 31 -3.81 -9.44 2.54
C THR A 31 -3.04 -8.19 2.95
N PHE A 32 -1.92 -7.95 2.27
CA PHE A 32 -1.16 -6.71 2.36
C PHE A 32 -1.54 -5.81 1.18
N ASN A 33 -1.82 -4.55 1.46
CA ASN A 33 -2.29 -3.59 0.48
C ASN A 33 -1.30 -2.43 0.38
N ILE A 34 -0.40 -2.53 -0.59
CA ILE A 34 0.49 -1.45 -1.03
C ILE A 34 -0.14 -0.87 -2.31
N PRO A 35 -0.37 0.44 -2.43
CA PRO A 35 -0.90 1.02 -3.65
C PRO A 35 0.10 0.89 -4.81
N ASN A 36 -0.29 0.24 -5.90
CA ASN A 36 0.54 0.22 -7.11
C ASN A 36 0.28 1.47 -7.93
N THR A 37 1.33 2.22 -8.25
CA THR A 37 1.25 3.43 -9.08
C THR A 37 0.95 3.06 -10.52
N VAL A 38 0.01 3.77 -11.15
CA VAL A 38 -0.29 3.66 -12.57
C VAL A 38 -0.22 5.03 -13.21
N CYS A 39 0.61 5.18 -14.23
CA CYS A 39 0.67 6.42 -15.01
C CYS A 39 -0.46 6.47 -16.03
N ASN A 40 -1.21 7.57 -16.04
CA ASN A 40 -2.30 7.77 -16.99
C ASN A 40 -1.80 8.22 -18.37
N ASP A 41 -0.59 8.78 -18.47
CA ASP A 41 -0.05 9.28 -19.74
C ASP A 41 0.69 8.20 -20.54
N CYS A 42 1.51 7.39 -19.89
CA CYS A 42 2.33 6.37 -20.58
C CYS A 42 1.96 4.91 -20.23
N GLY A 43 0.97 4.70 -19.37
CA GLY A 43 0.47 3.37 -18.98
C GLY A 43 1.41 2.55 -18.09
N THR A 44 2.56 3.10 -17.66
CA THR A 44 3.50 2.38 -16.79
C THR A 44 2.86 2.05 -15.44
N ILE A 45 3.01 0.80 -15.01
CA ILE A 45 2.59 0.32 -13.69
C ILE A 45 3.85 0.03 -12.86
N ASP A 46 3.93 0.61 -11.66
CA ASP A 46 4.97 0.34 -10.68
C ASP A 46 4.31 -0.22 -9.41
N LYS A 47 4.95 -1.19 -8.75
CA LYS A 47 4.42 -1.83 -7.52
C LYS A 47 4.60 -0.96 -6.28
N ARG A 48 5.35 0.14 -6.38
CA ARG A 48 5.58 1.08 -5.28
C ARG A 48 4.53 2.18 -5.27
N TYR A 49 4.33 2.79 -4.10
CA TYR A 49 3.43 3.92 -3.90
C TYR A 49 4.11 5.25 -4.23
N LEU A 50 4.44 5.47 -5.50
CA LEU A 50 5.17 6.63 -5.99
C LEU A 50 4.25 7.84 -6.20
N LYS A 51 4.82 9.05 -6.18
CA LYS A 51 4.12 10.32 -6.48
C LYS A 51 4.36 10.82 -7.90
N GLN A 52 5.21 10.13 -8.66
CA GLN A 52 5.59 10.46 -10.03
C GLN A 52 5.90 9.18 -10.80
N CYS A 53 5.60 9.17 -12.10
CA CYS A 53 5.92 8.05 -12.98
C CYS A 53 7.44 7.91 -13.15
N PRO A 54 8.04 6.74 -12.87
CA PRO A 54 9.48 6.53 -13.00
C PRO A 54 9.95 6.45 -14.46
N LYS A 55 9.04 6.26 -15.42
CA LYS A 55 9.37 6.13 -16.85
C LYS A 55 9.34 7.46 -17.60
N CYS A 56 8.31 8.28 -17.37
CA CYS A 56 8.07 9.51 -18.14
C CYS A 56 8.08 10.79 -17.28
N GLY A 57 8.20 10.69 -15.96
CA GLY A 57 8.19 11.84 -15.06
C GLY A 57 6.82 12.50 -14.86
N SER A 58 5.75 11.97 -15.45
CA SER A 58 4.40 12.52 -15.24
C SER A 58 3.93 12.38 -13.79
N ILE A 59 3.21 13.39 -13.31
CA ILE A 59 2.45 13.39 -12.04
C ILE A 59 0.98 13.02 -12.25
N ASN A 60 0.52 12.85 -13.49
CA ASN A 60 -0.82 12.34 -13.81
C ASN A 60 -0.85 10.82 -13.58
N ILE A 61 -1.01 10.44 -12.32
CA ILE A 61 -0.98 9.07 -11.84
C ILE A 61 -2.26 8.72 -11.09
N ASP A 62 -2.54 7.43 -11.02
CA ASP A 62 -3.60 6.79 -10.25
C ASP A 62 -3.00 5.63 -9.46
N TYR A 63 -3.79 5.00 -8.59
CA TYR A 63 -3.36 3.89 -7.78
C TYR A 63 -4.30 2.69 -7.91
N LEU A 64 -3.71 1.50 -8.05
CA LEU A 64 -4.43 0.23 -7.90
C LEU A 64 -4.35 -0.18 -6.43
N THR A 65 -5.50 -0.34 -5.78
CA THR A 65 -5.57 -0.71 -4.36
C THR A 65 -6.82 -1.54 -4.07
N ARG A 66 -6.82 -2.25 -2.93
CA ARG A 66 -7.95 -3.06 -2.46
C ARG A 66 -8.76 -2.31 -1.41
N ILE A 67 -9.85 -1.69 -1.83
CA ILE A 67 -10.77 -1.03 -0.90
C ILE A 67 -11.72 -2.07 -0.28
N ILE A 68 -12.49 -2.76 -1.12
CA ILE A 68 -13.50 -3.74 -0.71
C ILE A 68 -13.10 -5.20 -1.01
N GLY A 69 -11.79 -5.50 -1.02
CA GLY A 69 -11.25 -6.86 -1.13
C GLY A 69 -10.64 -7.23 -2.49
N TYR A 70 -11.03 -6.55 -3.58
CA TYR A 70 -10.41 -6.73 -4.90
C TYR A 70 -9.69 -5.47 -5.37
N MET A 71 -8.68 -5.66 -6.22
CA MET A 71 -7.80 -4.60 -6.70
C MET A 71 -8.44 -3.90 -7.90
N LYS A 72 -8.50 -2.57 -7.84
CA LYS A 72 -9.01 -1.72 -8.92
C LYS A 72 -8.40 -0.32 -8.79
N ARG A 73 -8.43 0.45 -9.87
CA ARG A 73 -8.05 1.87 -9.88
C ARG A 73 -8.93 2.66 -8.92
N ILE A 74 -8.36 3.55 -8.11
CA ILE A 74 -9.13 4.40 -7.19
C ILE A 74 -10.18 5.19 -7.97
N SER A 75 -9.77 5.81 -9.08
CA SER A 75 -10.65 6.59 -9.97
C SER A 75 -11.89 5.83 -10.46
N ASN A 76 -11.80 4.50 -10.60
CA ASN A 76 -12.89 3.69 -11.11
C ASN A 76 -13.86 3.22 -10.02
N PHE A 77 -13.57 3.41 -8.73
CA PHE A 77 -14.51 3.10 -7.65
C PHE A 77 -15.64 4.14 -7.55
N SER A 78 -16.73 3.82 -6.84
CA SER A 78 -17.78 4.81 -6.56
C SER A 78 -17.23 5.95 -5.70
N ALA A 79 -17.85 7.13 -5.76
CA ALA A 79 -17.41 8.32 -5.01
C ALA A 79 -17.22 8.03 -3.51
N ALA A 80 -18.17 7.33 -2.87
CA ALA A 80 -18.07 6.94 -1.47
C ALA A 80 -16.84 6.06 -1.15
N ARG A 81 -16.42 5.21 -2.10
CA ARG A 81 -15.22 4.39 -1.95
C ARG A 81 -13.94 5.17 -2.25
N GLN A 82 -13.98 6.15 -3.13
CA GLN A 82 -12.87 7.08 -3.31
C GLN A 82 -12.61 7.90 -2.02
N GLU A 83 -13.67 8.34 -1.34
CA GLU A 83 -13.59 9.00 -0.03
C GLU A 83 -13.13 8.05 1.09
N GLU A 84 -13.50 6.78 1.04
CA GLU A 84 -12.91 5.78 1.94
C GLU A 84 -11.41 5.63 1.69
N ALA A 85 -10.99 5.59 0.41
CA ALA A 85 -9.58 5.46 0.04
C ALA A 85 -8.74 6.62 0.57
N SER A 86 -9.25 7.86 0.49
CA SER A 86 -8.52 9.05 0.94
C SER A 86 -8.30 9.10 2.46
N ARG A 87 -9.12 8.39 3.23
CA ARG A 87 -8.99 8.28 4.70
C ARG A 87 -8.12 7.10 5.14
N ARG A 88 -7.63 6.27 4.23
CA ARG A 88 -6.78 5.13 4.59
C ARG A 88 -5.41 5.59 5.05
N TYR A 89 -5.00 5.06 6.19
CA TYR A 89 -3.67 5.30 6.74
C TYR A 89 -2.65 4.36 6.12
N TYR A 90 -1.54 4.93 5.67
CA TYR A 90 -0.32 4.24 5.27
C TYR A 90 0.77 4.70 6.25
N GLY A 91 1.39 3.77 6.95
CA GLY A 91 2.29 4.11 8.05
C GLY A 91 3.61 4.67 7.55
N ASN A 92 3.89 5.94 7.88
CA ASN A 92 5.21 6.54 7.76
C ASN A 92 6.09 6.00 8.88
N LEU A 93 7.15 5.27 8.56
CA LEU A 93 8.20 4.97 9.52
C LEU A 93 8.96 6.28 9.77
N GLN A 94 8.61 7.00 10.85
CA GLN A 94 9.53 8.00 11.38
C GLN A 94 10.79 7.26 11.84
N GLU A 95 11.96 7.68 11.37
CA GLU A 95 13.22 7.16 11.89
C GLU A 95 13.21 7.34 13.41
N GLU A 96 13.19 6.23 14.15
CA GLU A 96 13.43 6.27 15.58
C GLU A 96 14.80 6.90 15.78
N LYS A 97 14.83 8.11 16.34
CA LYS A 97 16.07 8.71 16.84
C LYS A 97 16.69 7.70 17.79
N SER A 98 17.84 7.16 17.42
CA SER A 98 18.64 6.30 18.28
C SER A 98 18.92 7.04 19.59
N LEU A 99 18.18 6.67 20.64
CA LEU A 99 18.58 6.97 22.00
C LEU A 99 19.84 6.16 22.25
N VAL A 100 20.99 6.78 21.98
CA VAL A 100 22.28 6.37 22.52
C VAL A 100 22.12 6.44 24.05
N VAL A 101 21.99 5.29 24.68
CA VAL A 101 22.12 5.18 26.13
C VAL A 101 23.63 5.08 26.40
N CYS A 102 24.15 6.12 27.05
CA CYS A 102 25.51 6.18 27.60
C CYS A 102 25.78 5.07 28.61
#